data_AF-A0A6C0ILP4-F1
#
_entry.id   AF-A0A6C0ILP4-F1
#
_cell.length_a   1.000
_cell.length_b   1.000
_cell.length_c   1.000
_cell.angle_alpha   90.00
_cell.angle_beta   90.00
_cell.angle_gamma   90.00
#
_symmetry.space_group_name_H-M   'P 1'
#
loop_
_entity.id
_entity.type
_entity.pdbx_description
1 polymer ?
#
loop_
_entity_poly.entity_id
_entity_poly.type
_entity_poly.pdbx_seq_one_letter_code
_entity_poly.pdbx_strand_id
1 'polypeptide(L)'
;MSSIELPTYPYVYRQKRTDIQSTFNVKLSPIVDAYMNTKLNPNITEYQTRYESVLDNIHGVQSKLFELKNDITNELGTISDRNQKYVDAIDEQELIEYELKEKLRAIDAANSGSGGLRKNMTDTYKLQYASNFFLIIGIIMTCTVIYFVFAKDIINNKVSILPS
;
A
#
# COMPACT_ATOMS: atom_id res chain seq x y z
N MET A 1 0.52 14.11 -5.67
CA MET A 1 1.46 13.30 -4.87
C MET A 1 1.96 14.16 -3.73
N SER A 2 1.47 13.92 -2.51
CA SER A 2 1.95 14.62 -1.31
C SER A 2 3.31 14.03 -0.94
N SER A 3 4.36 14.85 -0.98
CA SER A 3 5.69 14.47 -0.52
C SER A 3 5.61 14.17 0.97
N ILE A 4 5.86 12.91 1.32
CA ILE A 4 5.95 12.48 2.71
C ILE A 4 7.25 13.07 3.25
N GLU A 5 7.17 14.18 3.98
CA GLU A 5 8.30 14.69 4.75
C GLU A 5 8.67 13.64 5.81
N LEU A 6 9.91 13.16 5.76
CA LEU A 6 10.40 12.15 6.69
C LEU A 6 10.41 12.73 8.12
N PRO A 7 9.96 11.95 9.13
CA PRO A 7 9.96 12.42 10.50
C PRO A 7 11.38 12.74 10.96
N THR A 8 11.52 13.78 11.79
CA THR A 8 12.76 14.13 12.47
C THR A 8 13.22 12.92 13.30
N TYR A 9 14.38 12.34 12.97
CA TYR A 9 14.80 11.07 13.57
C TYR A 9 14.91 11.17 15.11
N PRO A 10 14.51 10.12 15.88
CA PRO A 10 14.52 10.14 17.34
C PRO A 10 15.88 10.50 17.99
N TYR A 11 16.99 10.31 17.27
CA TYR A 11 18.33 10.65 17.77
C TYR A 11 18.51 12.16 17.98
N VAL A 12 17.85 13.00 17.17
CA VAL A 12 17.97 14.46 17.24
C VAL A 12 17.43 14.97 18.59
N TYR A 13 16.28 14.46 19.03
CA TYR A 13 15.70 14.81 20.33
C TYR A 13 16.54 14.30 21.50
N ARG A 14 17.16 13.13 21.37
CA ARG A 14 18.08 12.58 22.38
C ARG A 14 19.33 13.45 22.53
N GLN A 15 19.87 13.94 21.42
CA GLN A 15 21.02 14.84 21.43
C GLN A 15 20.63 16.18 22.08
N LYS A 16 19.56 16.83 21.61
CA LYS A 16 19.03 18.08 22.20
C LYS A 16 18.82 17.95 23.71
N ARG A 17 18.23 16.84 24.18
CA ARG A 17 18.05 16.56 25.62
C ARG A 17 19.39 16.51 26.36
N THR A 18 20.36 15.79 25.79
CA THR A 18 21.70 15.65 26.37
C THR A 18 22.41 17.00 26.47
N ASP A 19 22.29 17.84 25.46
CA ASP A 19 22.88 19.18 25.43
C ASP A 19 22.24 20.11 26.46
N ILE A 20 20.91 20.04 26.63
CA ILE A 20 20.19 20.78 27.68
C ILE A 20 20.66 20.31 29.06
N GLN A 21 20.76 18.99 29.26
CA GLN A 21 21.16 18.41 30.54
C GLN A 21 22.60 18.78 30.93
N SER A 22 23.54 18.73 29.97
CA SER A 22 24.93 19.12 30.21
C SER A 22 25.06 20.61 30.54
N THR A 23 24.28 21.45 29.86
CA THR A 23 24.28 22.90 30.10
C THR A 23 23.63 23.27 31.43
N PHE A 24 22.54 22.59 31.81
CA PHE A 24 21.79 22.89 33.02
C PHE A 24 22.66 22.82 34.29
N ASN A 25 23.42 21.74 34.46
CA ASN A 25 24.27 21.55 35.63
C ASN A 25 25.35 22.63 35.75
N VAL A 26 25.96 23.02 34.62
CA VAL A 26 26.97 24.08 34.57
C VAL A 26 26.37 25.43 34.96
N LYS A 27 25.15 25.74 34.48
CA LYS A 27 24.45 26.99 34.81
C LYS A 27 23.89 27.02 36.23
N LEU A 28 23.60 25.87 36.83
CA LEU A 28 23.12 25.75 38.20
C LEU A 28 24.24 25.98 39.22
N SER A 29 25.47 25.54 38.92
CA SER A 29 26.60 25.56 39.85
C SER A 29 26.83 26.90 40.59
N PRO A 30 26.81 28.08 39.93
CA PRO A 30 27.12 29.34 40.61
C PRO A 30 25.94 29.96 41.38
N ILE A 31 24.73 29.39 41.33
CA ILE A 31 23.54 30.10 41.84
C ILE A 31 23.55 30.28 43.35
N VAL A 32 24.04 29.28 44.10
CA VAL A 32 24.09 29.34 45.56
C VAL A 32 25.04 30.44 46.00
N ASP A 33 26.24 30.51 45.42
CA ASP A 33 27.23 31.54 45.73
C ASP A 33 26.75 32.92 45.30
N ALA A 34 26.15 33.05 44.12
CA ALA A 34 25.60 34.32 43.66
C ALA A 34 24.50 34.82 44.60
N TYR A 35 23.56 33.95 44.99
CA TYR A 35 22.50 34.26 45.94
C TYR A 35 23.05 34.68 47.31
N MET A 36 23.99 33.91 47.87
CA MET A 36 24.61 34.20 49.16
C MET A 36 25.31 35.55 49.16
N ASN A 37 26.07 35.87 48.10
CA ASN A 37 26.76 37.16 47.98
C ASN A 37 25.76 38.34 47.93
N THR A 38 24.67 38.20 47.17
CA THR A 38 23.61 39.23 47.13
C THR A 38 22.92 39.39 48.49
N LYS A 39 22.68 38.28 49.22
CA LYS A 39 22.01 38.32 50.53
C LYS A 39 22.87 38.88 51.65
N LEU A 40 24.16 38.54 51.66
CA LEU A 40 25.09 39.03 52.67
C LEU A 40 25.48 40.49 52.46
N ASN A 41 25.47 40.96 51.20
CA ASN A 41 25.90 42.30 50.83
C ASN A 41 24.87 42.99 49.90
N PRO A 42 23.67 43.33 50.41
CA PRO A 42 22.56 43.79 49.58
C PRO A 42 22.78 45.18 48.95
N ASN A 43 23.69 45.98 49.51
CA ASN A 43 23.97 47.33 49.01
C ASN A 43 24.99 47.35 47.86
N ILE A 44 25.53 46.19 47.47
CA ILE A 44 26.51 46.08 46.38
C ILE A 44 25.81 45.63 45.10
N THR A 45 25.62 46.58 44.17
CA THR A 45 24.91 46.36 42.90
C THR A 45 25.51 45.23 42.08
N GLU A 46 26.84 45.06 42.07
CA GLU A 46 27.52 44.01 41.30
C GLU A 46 27.04 42.60 41.68
N TYR A 47 26.80 42.34 42.96
CA TYR A 47 26.31 41.03 43.41
C TYR A 47 24.86 40.79 43.00
N GLN A 48 24.04 41.84 42.95
CA GLN A 48 22.68 41.74 42.43
C GLN A 48 22.69 41.42 40.93
N THR A 49 23.46 42.17 40.14
CA THR A 49 23.60 41.93 38.69
C THR A 49 24.14 40.53 38.39
N ARG A 50 25.11 40.04 39.17
CA ARG A 50 25.64 38.68 38.99
C ARG A 50 24.58 37.61 39.27
N TYR A 51 23.78 37.78 40.32
CA TYR A 51 22.69 36.85 40.63
C TYR A 51 21.61 36.85 39.55
N GLU A 52 21.16 38.02 39.10
CA GLU A 52 20.20 38.17 38.00
C GLU A 52 20.71 37.49 36.73
N SER A 53 21.97 37.71 36.35
CA SER A 53 22.58 37.05 35.20
C SER A 53 22.59 35.52 35.31
N VAL A 54 22.90 34.97 36.49
CA VAL A 54 22.85 33.51 36.71
C VAL A 54 21.41 33.00 36.61
N LEU A 55 20.44 33.75 37.15
CA LEU A 55 19.02 33.41 37.07
C LEU A 55 18.52 33.39 35.63
N ASP A 56 18.87 34.41 34.83
CA ASP A 56 18.53 34.50 33.41
C ASP A 56 19.09 33.33 32.61
N ASN A 57 20.31 32.90 32.93
CA ASN A 57 20.91 31.71 32.31
C ASN A 57 20.09 30.44 32.61
N ILE A 58 19.57 30.27 33.82
CA ILE A 58 18.71 29.13 34.18
C ILE A 58 17.37 29.21 33.44
N HIS A 59 16.75 30.40 33.40
CA HIS A 59 15.53 30.61 32.64
C HIS A 59 15.72 30.31 31.15
N GLY A 60 16.88 30.66 30.58
CA GLY A 60 17.22 30.29 29.20
C GLY A 60 17.28 28.77 28.98
N VAL A 61 17.83 28.00 29.92
CA VAL A 61 17.83 26.53 29.83
C VAL A 61 16.41 25.96 30.00
N GLN A 62 15.62 26.54 30.88
CA GLN A 62 14.22 26.16 31.08
C GLN A 62 13.37 26.39 29.82
N SER A 63 13.55 27.54 29.15
CA SER A 63 12.88 27.82 27.87
C SER A 63 13.24 26.78 26.80
N LYS A 64 14.51 26.43 26.65
CA LYS A 64 14.95 25.37 25.72
C LYS A 64 14.32 24.01 26.03
N LEU A 65 14.12 23.69 27.31
CA LEU A 65 13.44 22.46 27.72
C LEU A 65 11.95 22.48 27.32
N PHE A 66 11.28 23.61 27.48
CA PHE A 66 9.89 23.76 27.04
C PHE A 66 9.75 23.69 25.52
N GLU A 67 10.65 24.34 24.78
CA GLU A 67 10.70 24.22 23.31
C GLU A 67 10.88 22.77 22.89
N LEU A 68 11.85 22.05 23.47
CA LEU A 68 12.07 20.63 23.18
C LEU A 68 10.83 19.78 23.49
N LYS A 69 10.13 20.06 24.61
CA LYS A 69 8.89 19.36 24.96
C LYS A 69 7.80 19.61 23.91
N ASN A 70 7.64 20.86 23.47
CA ASN A 70 6.65 21.23 22.47
C ASN A 70 6.96 20.58 21.12
N ASP A 71 8.22 20.61 20.68
CA ASP A 71 8.68 19.94 19.47
C ASP A 71 8.33 18.44 19.50
N ILE A 72 8.67 17.75 20.60
CA ILE A 72 8.37 16.32 20.76
C ILE A 72 6.86 16.06 20.72
N THR A 73 6.07 16.91 21.38
CA THR A 73 4.61 16.76 21.44
C THR A 73 3.98 16.93 20.04
N ASN A 74 4.42 17.92 19.28
CA ASN A 74 3.94 18.18 17.93
C ASN A 74 4.30 17.05 16.96
N GLU A 75 5.53 16.53 17.05
CA GLU A 75 5.95 15.39 16.24
C GLU A 75 5.21 14.11 16.60
N LEU A 76 4.96 13.86 17.90
CA LEU A 76 4.16 12.73 18.33
C LEU A 76 2.74 12.82 17.78
N GLY A 77 2.15 14.02 17.75
CA GLY A 77 0.87 14.30 17.11
C GLY A 77 0.90 13.96 15.62
N THR A 78 1.91 14.45 14.89
CA THR A 78 2.10 14.16 13.46
C THR A 78 2.25 12.66 13.18
N ILE A 79 3.02 11.94 14.01
CA ILE A 79 3.18 10.48 13.90
C ILE A 79 1.86 9.78 14.18
N SER A 80 1.12 10.20 15.20
CA SER A 80 -0.19 9.65 15.55
C SER A 80 -1.17 9.80 14.38
N ASP A 81 -1.25 10.99 13.78
CA ASP A 81 -2.13 11.25 12.63
C ASP A 81 -1.75 10.40 11.41
N ARG A 82 -0.45 10.23 11.16
CA ARG A 82 0.05 9.34 10.08
C ARG A 82 -0.30 7.88 10.35
N ASN A 83 -0.13 7.42 11.58
CA ASN A 83 -0.50 6.07 11.98
C ASN A 83 -1.99 5.83 11.81
N GLN A 84 -2.85 6.78 12.19
CA GLN A 84 -4.28 6.67 11.98
C GLN A 84 -4.62 6.52 10.49
N LYS A 85 -4.01 7.33 9.62
CA LYS A 85 -4.20 7.20 8.16
C LYS A 85 -3.76 5.84 7.63
N TYR A 86 -2.71 5.25 8.18
CA TYR A 86 -2.30 3.89 7.79
C TYR A 86 -3.28 2.83 8.26
N VAL A 87 -3.82 2.97 9.48
CA VAL A 87 -4.88 2.07 9.99
C VAL A 87 -6.11 2.16 9.09
N ASP A 88 -6.58 3.37 8.80
CA ASP A 88 -7.76 3.56 7.93
C ASP A 88 -7.54 2.95 6.53
N ALA A 89 -6.33 3.09 5.98
CA ALA A 89 -5.98 2.50 4.69
C ALA A 89 -5.88 0.96 4.73
N ILE A 90 -5.45 0.39 5.86
CA ILE A 90 -5.44 -1.07 6.06
C ILE A 90 -6.87 -1.58 6.13
N ASP A 91 -7.74 -0.94 6.92
CA ASP A 91 -9.15 -1.33 7.05
C ASP A 91 -9.87 -1.28 5.69
N GLU A 92 -9.59 -0.26 4.87
CA GLU A 92 -10.11 -0.17 3.49
C GLU A 92 -9.63 -1.35 2.63
N GLN A 93 -8.34 -1.71 2.71
CA GLN A 93 -7.81 -2.84 1.95
C GLN A 93 -8.36 -4.19 2.43
N GLU A 94 -8.59 -4.37 3.73
CA GLU A 94 -9.23 -5.58 4.26
C GLU A 94 -10.66 -5.73 3.71
N LEU A 95 -11.40 -4.63 3.59
CA LEU A 95 -12.74 -4.63 3.01
C LEU A 95 -12.71 -4.99 1.51
N ILE A 96 -11.77 -4.40 0.76
CA ILE A 96 -11.56 -4.75 -0.66
C ILE A 96 -11.17 -6.22 -0.81
N GLU A 97 -10.29 -6.74 0.04
CA GLU A 97 -9.88 -8.14 0.04
C GLU A 97 -11.07 -9.07 0.33
N TYR A 98 -11.91 -8.71 1.30
CA TYR A 98 -13.13 -9.45 1.62
C TYR A 98 -14.07 -9.51 0.39
N GLU A 99 -14.35 -8.37 -0.25
CA GLU A 99 -15.19 -8.32 -1.44
C GLU A 99 -14.62 -9.15 -2.61
N LEU A 100 -13.32 -9.06 -2.84
CA LEU A 100 -12.64 -9.84 -3.88
C LEU A 100 -12.72 -11.34 -3.60
N LYS A 101 -12.51 -11.76 -2.35
CA LYS A 101 -12.65 -13.16 -1.93
C LYS A 101 -14.10 -13.64 -2.11
N GLU A 102 -15.09 -12.81 -1.81
CA GLU A 102 -16.49 -13.14 -2.00
C GLU A 102 -16.82 -13.31 -3.50
N LYS A 103 -16.39 -12.37 -4.35
CA LYS A 103 -16.54 -12.45 -5.81
C LYS A 103 -15.85 -13.69 -6.38
N LEU A 104 -14.65 -14.01 -5.91
CA LEU A 104 -13.92 -15.22 -6.30
C LEU A 104 -14.71 -16.48 -5.95
N ARG A 105 -15.21 -16.58 -4.70
CA ARG A 105 -16.04 -17.70 -4.26
C ARG A 105 -17.32 -17.83 -5.08
N ALA A 106 -17.96 -16.71 -5.44
CA ALA A 106 -19.15 -16.71 -6.28
C ALA A 106 -18.85 -17.23 -7.70
N ILE A 107 -17.71 -16.85 -8.28
CA ILE A 107 -17.25 -17.36 -9.59
C ILE A 107 -16.93 -18.86 -9.49
N ASP A 108 -16.19 -19.28 -8.46
CA ASP A 108 -15.87 -20.68 -8.22
C ASP A 108 -17.14 -21.50 -8.04
N ALA A 109 -18.11 -21.03 -7.26
CA ALA A 109 -19.41 -21.68 -7.09
C ALA A 109 -20.21 -21.74 -8.40
N ALA A 110 -20.15 -20.70 -9.24
CA ALA A 110 -20.79 -20.71 -10.55
C ALA A 110 -20.15 -21.73 -11.52
N ASN A 111 -18.82 -21.90 -11.45
CA ASN A 111 -18.08 -22.85 -12.27
C ASN A 111 -18.12 -24.29 -11.73
N SER A 112 -18.19 -24.48 -10.41
CA SER A 112 -18.19 -25.79 -9.75
C SER A 112 -19.59 -26.31 -9.42
N GLY A 113 -20.61 -25.44 -9.44
CA GLY A 113 -22.01 -25.82 -9.20
C GLY A 113 -22.64 -26.58 -10.36
N SER A 114 -23.69 -27.35 -10.06
CA SER A 114 -24.45 -28.15 -11.04
C SER A 114 -24.96 -27.32 -12.23
N GLY A 115 -25.18 -26.02 -12.05
CA GLY A 115 -25.56 -25.08 -13.12
C GLY A 115 -24.46 -24.83 -14.16
N GLY A 116 -23.20 -24.65 -13.73
CA GLY A 116 -22.05 -24.47 -14.62
C GLY A 116 -21.71 -25.74 -15.39
N LEU A 117 -21.74 -26.88 -14.69
CA LEU A 117 -21.60 -28.20 -15.31
C LEU A 117 -22.73 -28.47 -16.32
N ARG A 118 -23.99 -28.13 -16.00
CA ARG A 118 -25.13 -28.30 -16.90
C ARG A 118 -25.02 -27.40 -18.14
N LYS A 119 -24.56 -26.17 -17.99
CA LYS A 119 -24.32 -25.25 -19.12
C LYS A 119 -23.22 -25.79 -20.03
N ASN A 120 -22.06 -26.17 -19.47
CA ASN A 120 -20.97 -26.76 -20.24
C ASN A 120 -21.35 -28.07 -20.93
N MET A 121 -22.13 -28.94 -20.28
CA MET A 121 -22.69 -30.13 -20.92
C MET A 121 -23.61 -29.75 -22.08
N THR A 122 -24.56 -28.83 -21.86
CA THR A 122 -25.51 -28.41 -22.91
C THR A 122 -24.81 -27.80 -24.12
N ASP A 123 -23.80 -26.96 -23.88
CA ASP A 123 -23.02 -26.33 -24.96
C ASP A 123 -22.16 -27.37 -25.70
N THR A 124 -21.61 -28.36 -24.99
CA THR A 124 -20.92 -29.51 -25.61
C THR A 124 -21.87 -30.34 -26.48
N TYR A 125 -23.09 -30.61 -26.00
CA TYR A 125 -24.11 -31.33 -26.78
C TYR A 125 -24.51 -30.57 -28.05
N LYS A 126 -24.71 -29.25 -27.96
CA LYS A 126 -25.00 -28.41 -29.13
C LYS A 126 -23.83 -28.41 -30.13
N LEU A 127 -22.59 -28.36 -29.63
CA LEU A 127 -21.39 -28.39 -30.48
C LEU A 127 -21.28 -29.71 -31.23
N GLN A 128 -21.55 -30.84 -30.58
CA GLN A 128 -21.57 -32.16 -31.23
C GLN A 128 -22.67 -32.26 -32.30
N TYR A 129 -23.87 -31.74 -32.01
CA TYR A 129 -24.94 -31.70 -33.01
C TYR A 129 -24.56 -30.87 -34.24
N ALA A 130 -23.98 -29.69 -34.04
CA ALA A 130 -23.48 -28.85 -35.12
C ALA A 130 -22.38 -29.57 -35.92
N SER A 131 -21.44 -30.22 -35.24
CA SER A 131 -20.37 -31.00 -35.88
C SER A 131 -20.92 -32.15 -36.74
N ASN A 132 -21.89 -32.90 -36.23
CA ASN A 132 -22.55 -33.97 -36.97
C ASN A 132 -23.30 -33.44 -38.20
N PHE A 133 -23.95 -32.29 -38.07
CA PHE A 133 -24.63 -31.62 -39.19
C PHE A 133 -23.63 -31.20 -40.29
N PHE A 134 -22.51 -30.59 -39.91
CA PHE A 134 -21.44 -30.24 -40.86
C PHE A 134 -20.80 -31.47 -41.51
N LEU A 135 -20.67 -32.58 -40.78
CA LEU A 135 -20.14 -33.83 -41.31
C LEU A 135 -21.04 -34.39 -42.42
N ILE A 136 -22.36 -34.38 -42.22
CA ILE A 136 -23.33 -34.82 -43.26
C ILE A 136 -23.22 -33.93 -44.50
N ILE A 137 -23.17 -32.60 -44.32
CA ILE A 137 -22.96 -31.67 -45.44
C ILE A 137 -21.65 -31.96 -46.15
N GLY A 138 -20.58 -32.22 -45.39
CA GLY A 138 -19.27 -32.59 -45.91
C GLY A 138 -19.34 -33.85 -46.80
N ILE A 139 -19.99 -34.92 -46.32
CA ILE A 139 -20.18 -36.15 -47.11
C ILE A 139 -20.91 -35.86 -48.41
N ILE A 140 -22.02 -35.12 -48.38
CA ILE A 140 -22.81 -34.78 -49.57
C ILE A 140 -21.95 -33.99 -50.58
N MET A 141 -21.19 -33.01 -50.10
CA MET A 141 -20.30 -32.20 -50.93
C MET A 141 -19.19 -33.06 -51.55
N THR A 142 -18.55 -33.93 -50.77
CA THR A 142 -17.51 -34.85 -51.27
C THR A 142 -18.07 -35.81 -52.31
N CYS A 143 -19.24 -36.42 -52.07
CA CYS A 143 -19.91 -37.27 -53.05
C CYS A 143 -20.24 -36.51 -54.34
N THR A 144 -20.68 -35.25 -54.23
CA THR A 144 -20.96 -34.38 -55.38
C THR A 144 -19.69 -34.11 -56.19
N VAL A 145 -18.58 -33.75 -55.53
CA VAL A 145 -17.30 -33.50 -56.20
C VAL A 145 -16.79 -34.75 -56.91
N ILE A 146 -16.81 -35.91 -56.24
CA ILE A 146 -16.40 -37.19 -56.84
C ILE A 146 -17.27 -37.50 -58.07
N TYR A 147 -18.58 -37.27 -57.96
CA TYR A 147 -19.49 -37.49 -59.08
C TYR A 147 -19.15 -36.58 -60.27
N PHE A 148 -18.97 -35.27 -60.05
CA PHE A 148 -18.71 -34.34 -61.14
C PHE A 148 -17.31 -34.46 -61.75
N VAL A 149 -16.29 -34.76 -60.95
CA VAL A 149 -14.88 -34.81 -61.39
C VAL A 149 -14.54 -36.17 -62.02
N PHE A 150 -15.03 -37.27 -61.46
CA PHE A 150 -14.64 -38.61 -61.90
C PHE A 150 -15.78 -39.40 -62.53
N ALA A 151 -16.96 -39.41 -61.91
CA ALA A 151 -18.03 -40.32 -62.35
C ALA A 151 -18.82 -39.81 -63.56
N LYS A 152 -19.00 -38.50 -63.72
CA LYS A 152 -19.85 -37.90 -64.76
C LYS A 152 -19.34 -38.24 -66.17
N ASP A 153 -18.04 -38.20 -66.40
CA ASP A 153 -17.49 -38.47 -67.73
C ASP A 153 -17.38 -39.98 -68.02
N ILE A 154 -17.22 -40.81 -66.99
CA ILE A 154 -17.27 -42.28 -67.07
C ILE A 154 -18.70 -42.75 -67.38
N ILE A 155 -19.71 -42.27 -66.63
CA ILE A 155 -21.11 -42.66 -66.78
C ILE A 155 -21.70 -42.18 -68.11
N ASN A 156 -21.26 -41.02 -68.61
CA ASN A 156 -21.68 -40.50 -69.91
C ASN A 156 -20.88 -41.10 -71.10
N ASN A 157 -20.12 -42.19 -70.88
CA ASN A 157 -19.34 -42.91 -71.91
C ASN A 157 -18.35 -42.04 -72.69
N LYS A 158 -17.81 -40.98 -72.07
CA LYS A 158 -16.82 -40.09 -72.71
C LYS A 158 -15.38 -40.55 -72.50
N VAL A 159 -15.14 -41.47 -71.56
CA VAL A 159 -13.82 -42.06 -71.29
C VAL A 159 -13.99 -43.56 -70.97
N SER A 160 -13.21 -44.41 -71.63
CA SER A 160 -13.18 -45.87 -71.42
C SER A 160 -12.08 -46.25 -70.43
N ILE A 161 -12.45 -46.88 -69.30
CA ILE A 161 -11.54 -47.54 -68.36
C ILE A 161 -11.26 -48.96 -68.85
N LEU A 162 -10.53 -49.08 -69.94
CA LEU A 162 -9.83 -50.30 -70.33
C LEU A 162 -8.33 -50.01 -70.15
N PRO A 163 -7.57 -50.88 -69.45
CA PRO A 163 -6.14 -50.68 -69.29
C PRO A 163 -5.46 -50.88 -70.66
N SER A 164 -4.76 -49.84 -71.11
CA SER A 164 -3.72 -49.93 -72.15
C SER A 164 -2.35 -49.91 -71.49
#